data_AF-A0A955AXQ9-F1
#
_entry.id   AF-A0A955AXQ9-F1
#
_cell.length_a   1.000
_cell.length_b   1.000
_cell.length_c   1.000
_cell.angle_alpha   90.00
_cell.angle_beta   90.00
_cell.angle_gamma   90.00
#
_symmetry.space_group_name_H-M   'P 1'
#
loop_
_entity.id
_entity.type
_entity.pdbx_description
1 polymer ?
#
loop_
_entity_poly.entity_id
_entity_poly.type
_entity_poly.pdbx_seq_one_letter_code
_entity_poly.pdbx_strand_id
1 'polypeptide(L)'
;MSTLYQSICHSDLVNDQKQKALHNVSRATPDEGDILRVLFDIPECQRFVGEILRGAYVRISDKGARYDDWKQLPTARSRPSSHSSVGDQYHVDGPLAHTILFGKFGIGTWVQLERHPIYDLVNLIGHGVDYVKYKIGGKNQGPYGSSAHSEKHSPLIINTKLGYFPIYDPENPAFKAARRNLKPEIKPFKFK
;
A
#
# COMPACT_ATOMS: atom_id res chain seq x y z
N MET A 1 -0.30 20.10 -10.40
CA MET A 1 0.40 18.83 -10.08
C MET A 1 -0.28 18.20 -8.88
N SER A 2 -0.49 16.88 -8.85
CA SER A 2 -1.17 16.21 -7.73
C SER A 2 -0.30 16.18 -6.48
N THR A 3 -0.93 16.19 -5.29
CA THR A 3 -0.25 16.10 -3.98
C THR A 3 0.64 14.85 -3.87
N LEU A 4 0.22 13.75 -4.50
CA LEU A 4 0.96 12.49 -4.57
C LEU A 4 2.29 12.64 -5.34
N TYR A 5 2.28 13.34 -6.49
CA TYR A 5 3.49 13.63 -7.26
C TYR A 5 4.50 14.43 -6.43
N GLN A 6 4.04 15.49 -5.76
CA GLN A 6 4.88 16.32 -4.90
C GLN A 6 5.46 15.52 -3.73
N SER A 7 4.67 14.66 -3.10
CA SER A 7 5.14 13.80 -1.99
C SER A 7 6.29 12.90 -2.43
N ILE A 8 6.19 12.30 -3.63
CA ILE A 8 7.25 11.44 -4.19
C ILE A 8 8.49 12.26 -4.55
N CYS A 9 8.34 13.44 -5.16
CA CYS A 9 9.45 14.32 -5.48
C CYS A 9 10.30 14.69 -4.26
N HIS A 10 9.65 15.03 -3.14
CA HIS A 10 10.31 15.46 -1.91
C HIS A 10 10.74 14.29 -1.00
N SER A 11 10.41 13.04 -1.36
CA SER A 11 10.80 11.87 -0.59
C SER A 11 12.31 11.59 -0.62
N ASP A 12 12.74 10.76 0.34
CA ASP A 12 14.08 10.20 0.49
C ASP A 12 14.37 9.01 -0.43
N LEU A 13 13.48 8.69 -1.38
CA LEU A 13 13.78 7.70 -2.42
C LEU A 13 15.02 8.12 -3.22
N VAL A 14 15.91 7.17 -3.52
CA VAL A 14 17.03 7.42 -4.42
C VAL A 14 16.55 7.69 -5.85
N ASN A 15 17.38 8.31 -6.68
CA ASN A 15 16.95 8.86 -7.97
C ASN A 15 16.29 7.83 -8.90
N ASP A 16 16.81 6.60 -8.98
CA ASP A 16 16.23 5.57 -9.85
C ASP A 16 14.84 5.11 -9.35
N GLN A 17 14.69 4.94 -8.03
CA GLN A 17 13.42 4.62 -7.37
C GLN A 17 12.41 5.74 -7.58
N LYS A 18 12.84 7.00 -7.40
CA LYS A 18 12.00 8.18 -7.58
C LYS A 18 11.53 8.30 -9.03
N GLN A 19 12.40 8.11 -10.01
CA GLN A 19 12.02 8.12 -11.44
C GLN A 19 11.00 7.03 -11.76
N LYS A 20 11.21 5.80 -11.26
CA LYS A 20 10.25 4.69 -11.43
C LYS A 20 8.89 5.02 -10.80
N ALA A 21 8.89 5.54 -9.57
CA ALA A 21 7.68 5.93 -8.87
C ALA A 21 6.92 7.02 -9.63
N LEU A 22 7.60 8.10 -10.06
CA LEU A 22 6.99 9.19 -10.83
C LEU A 22 6.46 8.73 -12.19
N HIS A 23 7.15 7.81 -12.86
CA HIS A 23 6.64 7.18 -14.09
C HIS A 23 5.34 6.40 -13.81
N ASN A 24 5.25 5.71 -12.68
CA ASN A 24 4.06 4.93 -12.34
C ASN A 24 2.91 5.79 -11.80
N VAL A 25 3.16 6.99 -11.26
CA VAL A 25 2.11 7.93 -10.81
C VAL A 25 1.11 8.25 -11.92
N SER A 26 1.58 8.45 -13.16
CA SER A 26 0.70 8.75 -14.30
C SER A 26 -0.17 7.55 -14.74
N ARG A 27 0.15 6.36 -14.23
CA ARG A 27 -0.50 5.09 -14.54
C ARG A 27 -1.30 4.55 -13.35
N ALA A 28 -1.32 5.27 -12.23
CA ALA A 28 -1.94 4.80 -11.01
C ALA A 28 -3.43 4.54 -11.23
N THR A 29 -3.94 3.41 -10.73
CA THR A 29 -5.39 3.20 -10.70
C THR A 29 -6.04 4.20 -9.75
N PRO A 30 -7.34 4.53 -9.93
CA PRO A 30 -8.00 5.48 -9.04
C PRO A 30 -7.98 5.03 -7.57
N ASP A 31 -8.17 3.74 -7.29
CA ASP A 31 -8.24 3.23 -5.91
C ASP A 31 -6.87 3.29 -5.23
N GLU A 32 -5.79 2.84 -5.89
CA GLU A 32 -4.44 2.94 -5.29
C GLU A 32 -4.00 4.41 -5.15
N GLY A 33 -4.34 5.24 -6.14
CA GLY A 33 -4.00 6.65 -6.16
C GLY A 33 -4.68 7.42 -5.04
N ASP A 34 -5.96 7.16 -4.79
CA ASP A 34 -6.70 7.79 -3.70
C ASP A 34 -6.23 7.32 -2.33
N ILE A 35 -5.97 6.01 -2.14
CA ILE A 35 -5.42 5.52 -0.87
C ILE A 35 -4.08 6.20 -0.59
N LEU A 36 -3.16 6.23 -1.55
CA LEU A 36 -1.87 6.88 -1.36
C LEU A 36 -1.99 8.38 -1.15
N ARG A 37 -2.92 9.05 -1.83
CA ARG A 37 -3.20 10.47 -1.61
C ARG A 37 -3.66 10.71 -0.18
N VAL A 38 -4.71 10.06 0.30
CA VAL A 38 -5.23 10.29 1.67
C VAL A 38 -4.28 9.80 2.77
N LEU A 39 -3.40 8.85 2.45
CA LEU A 39 -2.32 8.42 3.34
C LEU A 39 -1.27 9.51 3.47
N PHE A 40 -0.83 10.10 2.36
CA PHE A 40 0.17 11.16 2.37
C PHE A 40 -0.41 12.53 2.74
N ASP A 41 -1.72 12.72 2.69
CA ASP A 41 -2.38 13.90 3.28
C ASP A 41 -2.25 13.93 4.82
N ILE A 42 -1.85 12.82 5.46
CA ILE A 42 -1.46 12.82 6.87
C ILE A 42 -0.07 13.48 7.02
N PRO A 43 0.06 14.62 7.74
CA PRO A 43 1.33 15.34 7.85
C PRO A 43 2.48 14.49 8.37
N GLU A 44 2.24 13.59 9.33
CA GLU A 44 3.27 12.70 9.84
C GLU A 44 3.80 11.72 8.77
N CYS A 45 2.96 11.29 7.83
CA CYS A 45 3.37 10.38 6.75
C CYS A 45 4.32 11.04 5.75
N GLN A 46 4.26 12.38 5.58
CA GLN A 46 5.15 13.11 4.66
C GLN A 46 6.63 12.92 4.99
N ARG A 47 6.96 12.67 6.26
CA ARG A 47 8.34 12.41 6.72
C ARG A 47 8.86 11.01 6.34
N PHE A 48 7.97 10.11 5.97
CA PHE A 48 8.26 8.69 5.76
C PHE A 48 7.83 8.19 4.37
N VAL A 49 7.58 9.08 3.41
CA VAL A 49 7.10 8.70 2.07
C VAL A 49 7.97 7.63 1.43
N GLY A 50 9.30 7.77 1.46
CA GLY A 50 10.18 6.75 0.87
C GLY A 50 10.24 5.45 1.67
N GLU A 51 10.11 5.47 3.01
CA GLU A 51 9.99 4.25 3.81
C GLU A 51 8.68 3.50 3.51
N ILE A 52 7.57 4.22 3.40
CA ILE A 52 6.25 3.66 3.04
C ILE A 52 6.30 3.04 1.64
N LEU A 53 6.88 3.76 0.66
CA LEU A 53 7.07 3.28 -0.71
C LEU A 53 8.07 2.11 -0.82
N ARG A 54 8.93 1.94 0.20
CA ARG A 54 9.82 0.79 0.37
C ARG A 54 9.22 -0.33 1.23
N GLY A 55 7.94 -0.22 1.60
CA GLY A 55 7.17 -1.29 2.23
C GLY A 55 7.15 -1.26 3.76
N ALA A 56 7.36 -0.10 4.38
CA ALA A 56 7.18 0.03 5.83
C ALA A 56 5.78 -0.46 6.27
N TYR A 57 5.73 -1.20 7.37
CA TYR A 57 4.48 -1.55 8.05
C TYR A 57 4.03 -0.34 8.89
N VAL A 58 2.93 0.28 8.49
CA VAL A 58 2.42 1.51 9.11
C VAL A 58 1.20 1.18 9.96
N ARG A 59 1.14 1.72 11.18
CA ARG A 59 -0.01 1.67 12.09
C ARG A 59 -0.56 3.08 12.29
N ILE A 60 -1.82 3.27 11.95
CA ILE A 60 -2.52 4.54 12.03
C ILE A 60 -3.54 4.48 13.16
N SER A 61 -3.37 5.33 14.17
CA SER A 61 -4.33 5.49 15.27
C SER A 61 -5.56 6.27 14.80
N ASP A 62 -6.51 5.61 14.12
CA ASP A 62 -7.67 6.26 13.48
C ASP A 62 -9.03 5.60 13.77
N LYS A 63 -9.09 4.78 14.82
CA LYS A 63 -10.29 4.01 15.19
C LYS A 63 -10.85 3.13 14.05
N GLY A 64 -10.01 2.75 13.08
CA GLY A 64 -10.36 1.84 11.99
C GLY A 64 -11.05 2.54 10.82
N ALA A 65 -11.13 3.87 10.85
CA ALA A 65 -11.86 4.65 9.86
C ALA A 65 -11.36 4.42 8.43
N ARG A 66 -10.04 4.38 8.22
CA ARG A 66 -9.46 4.07 6.91
C ARG A 66 -9.73 2.63 6.49
N TYR A 67 -9.56 1.66 7.39
CA TYR A 67 -9.89 0.26 7.09
C TYR A 67 -11.35 0.10 6.63
N ASP A 68 -12.30 0.68 7.37
CA ASP A 68 -13.72 0.52 7.10
C ASP A 68 -14.16 1.20 5.80
N ASP A 69 -13.47 2.27 5.41
CA ASP A 69 -13.65 2.96 4.13
C ASP A 69 -12.97 2.20 2.97
N TRP A 70 -11.67 1.91 3.07
CA TRP A 70 -10.88 1.33 1.98
C TRP A 70 -11.38 -0.05 1.57
N LYS A 71 -11.94 -0.85 2.50
CA LYS A 71 -12.52 -2.15 2.15
C LYS A 71 -13.76 -2.04 1.26
N GLN A 72 -14.40 -0.87 1.18
CA GLN A 72 -15.56 -0.61 0.31
C GLN A 72 -15.14 -0.21 -1.11
N LEU A 73 -13.84 0.03 -1.34
CA LEU A 73 -13.36 0.44 -2.66
C LEU A 73 -13.62 -0.66 -3.70
N PRO A 74 -13.99 -0.29 -4.94
CA PRO A 74 -14.44 -1.27 -5.92
C PRO A 74 -13.44 -2.38 -6.26
N THR A 75 -12.14 -2.07 -6.21
CA THR A 75 -11.05 -3.02 -6.45
C THR A 75 -10.54 -3.70 -5.18
N ALA A 76 -11.02 -3.31 -3.99
CA ALA A 76 -10.64 -3.96 -2.75
C ALA A 76 -11.12 -5.42 -2.72
N ARG A 77 -10.24 -6.33 -2.32
CA ARG A 77 -10.54 -7.76 -2.19
C ARG A 77 -10.02 -8.28 -0.86
N SER A 78 -10.81 -9.14 -0.21
CA SER A 78 -10.38 -9.81 1.02
C SER A 78 -9.33 -10.87 0.67
N ARG A 79 -8.28 -10.96 1.48
CA ARG A 79 -7.25 -12.00 1.38
C ARG A 79 -6.62 -12.31 2.73
N PRO A 80 -6.23 -13.55 3.01
CA PRO A 80 -5.35 -13.85 4.13
C PRO A 80 -3.95 -13.28 3.89
N SER A 81 -3.26 -12.88 4.95
CA SER A 81 -1.82 -12.58 4.94
C SER A 81 -1.16 -13.07 6.22
N SER A 82 0.18 -13.03 6.26
CA SER A 82 0.97 -13.39 7.45
C SER A 82 0.90 -12.36 8.58
N HIS A 83 0.38 -11.16 8.32
CA HIS A 83 0.22 -10.11 9.32
C HIS A 83 -0.94 -10.39 10.26
N SER A 84 -0.77 -10.03 11.54
CA SER A 84 -1.87 -10.07 12.49
C SER A 84 -2.90 -9.00 12.15
N SER A 85 -4.19 -9.38 12.15
CA SER A 85 -5.28 -8.46 11.94
C SER A 85 -6.47 -8.82 12.81
N VAL A 86 -7.17 -7.80 13.29
CA VAL A 86 -8.49 -7.96 13.91
C VAL A 86 -9.52 -8.12 12.80
N GLY A 87 -9.76 -9.37 12.40
CA GLY A 87 -10.65 -9.73 11.29
C GLY A 87 -9.97 -9.72 9.92
N ASP A 88 -10.79 -9.69 8.87
CA ASP A 88 -10.34 -9.81 7.49
C ASP A 88 -9.33 -8.73 7.09
N GLN A 89 -8.45 -9.11 6.17
CA GLN A 89 -7.46 -8.21 5.56
C GLN A 89 -7.83 -8.01 4.11
N TYR A 90 -7.49 -6.85 3.58
CA TYR A 90 -7.85 -6.47 2.22
C TYR A 90 -6.64 -5.96 1.47
N HIS A 91 -6.72 -6.06 0.15
CA HIS A 91 -5.75 -5.41 -0.72
C HIS A 91 -6.39 -4.67 -1.88
N VAL A 92 -5.64 -3.69 -2.38
CA VAL A 92 -5.86 -2.99 -3.64
C VAL A 92 -4.57 -3.05 -4.43
N ASP A 93 -4.64 -3.43 -5.70
CA ASP A 93 -3.48 -3.54 -6.58
C ASP A 93 -3.45 -2.44 -7.63
N GLY A 94 -2.25 -2.06 -8.08
CA GLY A 94 -2.08 -1.17 -9.21
C GLY A 94 -0.62 -0.85 -9.57
N PRO A 95 -0.38 -0.15 -10.69
CA PRO A 95 0.97 0.10 -11.19
C PRO A 95 1.89 0.90 -10.26
N LEU A 96 1.37 1.77 -9.39
CA LEU A 96 2.18 2.62 -8.53
C LEU A 96 2.56 1.94 -7.23
N ALA A 97 1.58 1.37 -6.53
CA ALA A 97 1.75 0.76 -5.22
C ALA A 97 2.03 -0.74 -5.28
N HIS A 98 1.91 -1.34 -6.46
CA HIS A 98 1.88 -2.79 -6.70
C HIS A 98 0.74 -3.44 -5.93
N THR A 99 0.92 -3.70 -4.64
CA THR A 99 -0.11 -4.19 -3.73
C THR A 99 -0.12 -3.30 -2.48
N ILE A 100 -1.25 -2.65 -2.22
CA ILE A 100 -1.56 -2.03 -0.92
C ILE A 100 -2.27 -3.08 -0.09
N LEU A 101 -1.64 -3.56 0.98
CA LEU A 101 -2.23 -4.49 1.93
C LEU A 101 -2.62 -3.73 3.21
N PHE A 102 -3.83 -3.95 3.71
CA PHE A 102 -4.32 -3.28 4.92
C PHE A 102 -5.26 -4.14 5.76
N GLY A 103 -5.35 -3.80 7.04
CA GLY A 103 -6.15 -4.50 8.04
C GLY A 103 -6.33 -3.68 9.30
N LYS A 104 -6.83 -4.31 10.37
CA LYS A 104 -7.01 -3.66 11.67
C LYS A 104 -5.97 -4.13 12.68
N PHE A 105 -5.42 -3.22 13.48
CA PHE A 105 -4.64 -3.56 14.68
C PHE A 105 -5.36 -2.98 15.90
N GLY A 106 -5.88 -3.83 16.79
CA GLY A 106 -6.79 -3.37 17.84
C GLY A 106 -7.96 -2.58 17.23
N ILE A 107 -8.06 -1.29 17.58
CA ILE A 107 -9.03 -0.37 17.00
C ILE A 107 -8.48 0.47 15.83
N GLY A 108 -7.20 0.42 15.48
CA GLY A 108 -6.61 1.25 14.42
C GLY A 108 -6.47 0.53 13.07
N THR A 109 -6.04 1.26 12.05
CA THR A 109 -5.77 0.74 10.69
C THR A 109 -4.28 0.50 10.48
N TRP A 110 -3.88 -0.68 10.00
CA TRP A 110 -2.51 -0.89 9.50
C TRP A 110 -2.49 -0.98 7.97
N VAL A 111 -1.38 -0.57 7.37
CA VAL A 111 -1.15 -0.62 5.92
C VAL A 111 0.31 -0.90 5.60
N GLN A 112 0.55 -1.63 4.52
CA GLN A 112 1.88 -1.95 3.98
C GLN A 112 1.81 -2.04 2.45
N LEU A 113 2.84 -1.53 1.77
CA LEU A 113 3.01 -1.75 0.34
C LEU A 113 3.89 -2.98 0.11
N GLU A 114 3.41 -3.92 -0.69
CA GLU A 114 4.14 -5.14 -1.03
C GLU A 114 4.61 -5.09 -2.48
N ARG A 115 5.85 -5.54 -2.71
CA ARG A 115 6.43 -5.57 -4.05
C ARG A 115 5.66 -6.48 -5.02
N HIS A 116 5.11 -7.58 -4.53
CA HIS A 116 4.50 -8.64 -5.34
C HIS A 116 3.13 -9.05 -4.76
N PRO A 117 2.11 -9.29 -5.61
CA PRO A 117 0.87 -9.93 -5.18
C PRO A 117 1.13 -11.34 -4.63
N ILE A 118 0.35 -11.79 -3.63
CA ILE A 118 0.56 -13.10 -2.97
C ILE A 118 0.50 -14.31 -3.92
N TYR A 119 -0.20 -14.24 -5.05
CA TYR A 119 -0.18 -15.34 -6.03
C TYR A 119 1.25 -15.67 -6.50
N ASP A 120 2.10 -14.65 -6.60
CA ASP A 120 3.53 -14.84 -6.88
C ASP A 120 4.28 -15.30 -5.62
N LEU A 121 3.86 -14.87 -4.43
CA LEU A 121 4.48 -15.26 -3.15
C LEU A 121 4.24 -16.74 -2.80
N VAL A 122 3.06 -17.30 -3.04
CA VAL A 122 2.77 -18.74 -2.82
C VAL A 122 3.58 -19.60 -3.80
N ASN A 123 3.71 -19.17 -5.05
CA ASN A 123 4.61 -19.81 -6.02
C ASN A 123 6.09 -19.66 -5.61
N LEU A 124 6.49 -18.52 -5.02
CA LEU A 124 7.83 -18.27 -4.49
C LEU A 124 8.14 -19.15 -3.26
N ILE A 125 7.14 -19.44 -2.44
CA ILE A 125 7.25 -20.41 -1.33
C ILE A 125 7.50 -21.83 -1.86
N GLY A 126 6.98 -22.16 -3.06
CA GLY A 126 7.29 -23.41 -3.77
C GLY A 126 8.76 -23.55 -4.20
N HIS A 127 9.50 -22.43 -4.29
CA HIS A 127 10.92 -22.39 -4.63
C HIS A 127 11.77 -21.96 -3.43
N GLY A 128 11.79 -22.80 -2.39
CA GLY A 128 12.30 -22.55 -1.02
C GLY A 128 13.72 -21.97 -0.82
N VAL A 129 14.45 -21.60 -1.88
CA VAL A 129 15.72 -20.87 -1.81
C VAL A 129 15.52 -19.34 -1.70
N ASP A 130 14.45 -18.77 -2.27
CA ASP A 130 14.23 -17.32 -2.27
C ASP A 130 13.55 -16.80 -1.00
N TYR A 131 12.70 -17.61 -0.37
CA TYR A 131 12.11 -17.30 0.94
C TYR A 131 13.19 -17.12 2.03
N VAL A 132 14.28 -17.89 1.95
CA VAL A 132 15.41 -17.80 2.88
C VAL A 132 16.15 -16.47 2.73
N LYS A 133 16.39 -16.00 1.49
CA LYS A 133 16.99 -14.67 1.24
C LYS A 133 16.09 -13.52 1.70
N TYR A 134 14.78 -13.65 1.56
CA TYR A 134 13.79 -12.66 2.01
C TYR A 134 13.77 -12.48 3.53
N LYS A 135 14.00 -13.57 4.28
CA LYS A 135 13.96 -13.56 5.76
C LYS A 135 15.28 -13.13 6.42
N ILE A 136 16.41 -13.23 5.72
CA ILE A 136 17.74 -12.97 6.29
C ILE A 136 17.93 -11.49 6.72
N GLY A 137 17.14 -10.55 6.20
CA GLY A 137 17.27 -9.13 6.58
C GLY A 137 16.28 -8.61 7.62
N GLY A 138 15.17 -9.31 7.89
CA GLY A 138 14.07 -8.78 8.72
C GLY A 138 13.38 -7.53 8.17
N LYS A 139 13.62 -7.18 6.90
CA LYS A 139 13.11 -5.98 6.22
C LYS A 139 11.94 -6.32 5.31
N ASN A 140 10.90 -5.49 5.35
CA ASN A 140 9.80 -5.57 4.40
C ASN A 140 10.26 -5.13 3.01
N GLN A 141 9.57 -5.62 1.98
CA GLN A 141 9.89 -5.33 0.57
C GLN A 141 8.71 -4.66 -0.10
N GLY A 142 8.84 -3.36 -0.34
CA GLY A 142 7.88 -2.59 -1.09
C GLY A 142 8.23 -2.47 -2.58
N PRO A 143 7.39 -1.76 -3.34
CA PRO A 143 7.59 -1.56 -4.78
C PRO A 143 8.97 -0.97 -5.12
N TYR A 144 9.44 -0.05 -4.29
CA TYR A 144 10.63 0.76 -4.58
C TYR A 144 11.83 0.44 -3.67
N GLY A 145 11.86 -0.70 -2.98
CA GLY A 145 13.01 -1.12 -2.17
C GLY A 145 12.60 -1.85 -0.90
N SER A 146 13.47 -1.79 0.12
CA SER A 146 13.23 -2.44 1.41
C SER A 146 13.13 -1.43 2.55
N SER A 147 12.23 -1.67 3.51
CA SER A 147 12.11 -0.91 4.75
C SER A 147 12.42 -1.78 5.96
N ALA A 148 13.13 -1.22 6.95
CA ALA A 148 13.38 -1.90 8.22
C ALA A 148 12.15 -1.93 9.15
N HIS A 149 11.15 -1.08 8.88
CA HIS A 149 9.93 -0.99 9.67
C HIS A 149 8.99 -2.14 9.33
N SER A 150 9.06 -3.21 10.11
CA SER A 150 8.18 -4.39 9.98
C SER A 150 7.23 -4.49 11.15
N GLU A 151 6.18 -5.31 11.01
CA GLU A 151 5.22 -5.57 12.10
C GLU A 151 5.92 -6.01 13.41
N LYS A 152 6.95 -6.85 13.28
CA LYS A 152 7.71 -7.41 14.42
C LYS A 152 8.87 -6.53 14.86
N HIS A 153 9.42 -5.73 13.95
CA HIS A 153 10.60 -4.90 14.21
C HIS A 153 10.29 -3.45 13.85
N SER A 154 9.87 -2.68 14.86
CA SER A 154 9.64 -1.22 14.79
C SER A 154 8.66 -0.78 13.69
N PRO A 155 7.34 -1.07 13.83
CA PRO A 155 6.34 -0.53 12.92
C PRO A 155 6.32 1.02 12.97
N LEU A 156 6.03 1.66 11.84
CA LEU A 156 5.84 3.12 11.81
C LEU A 156 4.51 3.47 12.46
N ILE A 157 4.55 4.14 13.59
CA ILE A 157 3.34 4.57 14.31
C ILE A 157 2.97 6.00 13.91
N ILE A 158 1.79 6.15 13.33
CA ILE A 158 1.22 7.42 12.87
C ILE A 158 0.03 7.76 13.76
N ASN A 159 0.14 8.85 14.51
CA ASN A 159 -0.93 9.36 15.35
C ASN A 159 -1.56 10.56 14.66
N THR A 160 -2.69 10.35 14.00
CA THR A 160 -3.41 11.45 13.34
C THR A 160 -4.36 12.12 14.31
N LYS A 161 -4.27 13.46 14.39
CA LYS A 161 -5.31 14.30 15.04
C LYS A 161 -6.35 14.81 14.05
N LEU A 162 -6.09 14.65 12.75
CA LEU A 162 -6.97 15.08 11.68
C LEU A 162 -8.14 14.12 11.54
N GLY A 163 -9.33 14.69 11.30
CA GLY A 163 -10.49 13.93 10.87
C GLY A 163 -10.20 13.22 9.56
N TYR A 164 -10.74 12.01 9.40
CA TYR A 164 -10.65 11.26 8.16
C TYR A 164 -11.86 11.55 7.29
N PHE A 165 -11.62 12.00 6.06
CA PHE A 165 -12.64 12.14 5.03
C PHE A 165 -12.63 10.90 4.13
N PRO A 166 -13.71 10.10 4.11
CA PRO A 166 -13.79 8.86 3.34
C PRO A 166 -13.53 9.07 1.84
N ILE A 167 -12.86 8.10 1.22
CA ILE A 167 -12.75 8.03 -0.25
C ILE A 167 -14.05 7.48 -0.83
N TYR A 168 -14.61 6.45 -0.20
CA TYR A 168 -15.80 5.79 -0.69
C TYR A 168 -17.03 6.68 -0.49
N ASP A 169 -17.73 6.94 -1.59
CA ASP A 169 -18.99 7.68 -1.61
C ASP A 169 -20.15 6.71 -1.96
N PRO A 170 -20.97 6.29 -0.98
CA PRO A 170 -22.08 5.38 -1.22
C PRO A 170 -23.20 6.01 -2.06
N GLU A 171 -23.33 7.33 -2.03
CA GLU A 171 -24.40 8.09 -2.71
C GLU A 171 -24.07 8.38 -4.18
N ASN A 172 -22.87 7.98 -4.64
CA ASN A 172 -22.41 8.18 -6.00
C ASN A 172 -22.26 6.85 -6.75
N PRO A 173 -23.31 6.35 -7.44
CA PRO A 173 -23.24 5.12 -8.22
C PRO A 173 -22.17 5.15 -9.33
N ALA A 174 -21.88 6.33 -9.90
CA ALA A 174 -20.88 6.50 -10.94
C ALA A 174 -19.46 6.25 -10.42
N PHE A 175 -19.19 6.54 -9.14
CA PHE A 175 -17.92 6.23 -8.47
C PHE A 175 -17.57 4.74 -8.60
N LYS A 176 -18.54 3.85 -8.30
CA LYS A 176 -18.33 2.39 -8.40
C LYS A 176 -18.15 1.93 -9.84
N ALA A 177 -18.97 2.43 -10.76
CA ALA A 177 -18.95 2.00 -12.16
C ALA A 177 -17.64 2.37 -12.88
N ALA A 178 -17.15 3.60 -12.69
CA ALA A 178 -15.92 4.08 -13.32
C ALA A 178 -14.68 3.26 -12.92
N ARG A 179 -14.64 2.80 -11.66
CA ARG A 179 -13.46 2.11 -11.08
C ARG A 179 -13.43 0.62 -11.35
N ARG A 180 -14.60 -0.05 -11.45
CA ARG A 180 -14.67 -1.50 -11.75
C ARG A 180 -14.19 -1.86 -13.16
N ASN A 181 -14.35 -0.93 -14.12
CA ASN A 181 -13.97 -1.15 -15.51
C ASN A 181 -12.47 -0.94 -15.76
N LEU A 182 -11.75 -0.38 -14.79
CA LEU A 182 -10.30 -0.25 -14.81
C LEU A 182 -9.68 -1.53 -14.24
N LYS A 183 -9.83 -2.65 -14.96
CA LYS A 183 -8.99 -3.81 -14.66
C LYS A 183 -7.55 -3.38 -14.92
N PRO A 184 -6.64 -3.43 -13.93
CA PRO A 184 -5.24 -3.26 -14.24
C PRO A 184 -4.88 -4.41 -15.18
N GLU A 185 -4.46 -4.09 -16.41
CA GLU A 185 -3.65 -5.02 -17.19
C GLU A 185 -2.32 -5.18 -16.42
N ILE A 186 -2.33 -6.01 -15.39
CA ILE A 186 -1.11 -6.51 -14.77
C ILE A 186 -0.53 -7.47 -15.80
N LYS A 187 0.18 -6.95 -16.80
CA LYS A 187 1.05 -7.82 -17.60
C LYS A 187 2.08 -8.37 -16.62
N PRO A 188 2.16 -9.70 -16.44
CA PRO A 188 3.15 -10.28 -15.54
C PRO A 188 4.51 -9.76 -15.98
N PHE A 189 5.26 -9.22 -15.02
CA PHE A 189 6.59 -8.69 -15.25
C PHE A 189 7.46 -9.87 -15.71
N LYS A 190 7.68 -10.02 -17.01
CA LYS A 190 8.54 -11.07 -17.55
C LYS A 190 9.98 -10.69 -17.24
N PHE A 191 10.66 -11.49 -16.43
CA PHE A 191 12.11 -11.45 -16.32
C PHE A 191 12.71 -11.66 -17.72
N LYS A 192 13.58 -10.74 -18.13
CA LYS A 192 14.60 -11.00 -19.15
C LYS A 192 15.89 -11.33 -18.43
#